data_AF-U2ZGX3-F1
#
_entry.id   AF-U2ZGX3-F1
#
_cell.length_a   1.000
_cell.length_b   1.000
_cell.length_c   1.000
_cell.angle_alpha   90.00
_cell.angle_beta   90.00
_cell.angle_gamma   90.00
#
_symmetry.space_group_name_H-M   'P 1'
#
loop_
_entity.id
_entity.type
_entity.pdbx_description
1 polymer ?
#
loop_
_entity_poly.entity_id
_entity_poly.type
_entity_poly.pdbx_seq_one_letter_code
_entity_poly.pdbx_strand_id
1 'polypeptide(L)'
;MMNQSEANLPEVWDTTGLQANESVMKISFNMEDAGQVFVGAFALAVPISFSEEAWQLGETLPFANLLMLMSLSTVFLGIFAYQSVFQQNVHKRVLAFALRIILAYLITAFVVALVLMCLDKLPLMVDPITSLKRIVVITMPASMGAIVVDSFDKE
;
A
#
# COMPACT_ATOMS: atom_id res chain seq x y z
N MET A 1 -2.36 -25.84 -73.15
CA MET A 1 -0.96 -26.25 -72.96
C MET A 1 -0.27 -25.19 -72.11
N MET A 2 0.57 -25.66 -71.18
CA MET A 2 1.30 -24.99 -70.08
C MET A 2 1.67 -23.51 -70.24
N ASN A 3 1.60 -22.74 -69.13
CA ASN A 3 2.80 -22.32 -68.38
C ASN A 3 2.41 -21.49 -67.14
N GLN A 4 2.80 -21.92 -65.94
CA GLN A 4 3.56 -21.07 -65.02
C GLN A 4 4.17 -21.94 -63.92
N SER A 5 5.49 -22.04 -64.03
CA SER A 5 6.42 -22.38 -62.96
C SER A 5 6.35 -21.37 -61.82
N GLU A 6 6.27 -21.87 -60.60
CA GLU A 6 6.90 -21.34 -59.37
C GLU A 6 6.51 -22.33 -58.25
N ALA A 7 7.29 -23.39 -58.01
CA ALA A 7 8.56 -23.41 -57.27
C ALA A 7 8.38 -23.03 -55.78
N ASN A 8 8.52 -24.05 -54.94
CA ASN A 8 9.03 -24.03 -53.57
C ASN A 8 8.31 -23.18 -52.50
N LEU A 9 7.50 -23.87 -51.70
CA LEU A 9 7.43 -23.68 -50.24
C LEU A 9 8.84 -23.89 -49.62
N PRO A 10 9.15 -23.48 -48.36
CA PRO A 10 8.27 -22.92 -47.32
C PRO A 10 8.87 -21.70 -46.58
N GLU A 11 8.04 -20.88 -45.94
CA GLU A 11 8.45 -20.27 -44.67
C GLU A 11 7.21 -19.97 -43.83
N VAL A 12 6.75 -21.01 -43.14
CA VAL A 12 5.97 -20.83 -41.92
C VAL A 12 6.91 -20.11 -40.98
N TRP A 13 6.75 -18.80 -40.81
CA TRP A 13 7.42 -18.10 -39.73
C TRP A 13 7.01 -18.81 -38.44
N ASP A 14 7.98 -19.46 -37.84
CA ASP A 14 7.87 -19.99 -36.50
C ASP A 14 7.93 -18.78 -35.54
N THR A 15 6.79 -18.14 -35.27
CA THR A 15 6.71 -17.14 -34.18
C THR A 15 6.68 -17.77 -32.80
N THR A 16 6.78 -19.10 -32.70
CA THR A 16 6.78 -19.82 -31.42
C THR A 16 8.06 -19.53 -30.61
N GLY A 17 9.09 -18.92 -31.23
CA GLY A 17 10.34 -18.49 -30.58
C GLY A 17 10.34 -17.10 -29.92
N LEU A 18 9.28 -16.29 -30.04
CA LEU A 18 9.18 -14.95 -29.43
C LEU A 18 8.19 -14.89 -28.25
N GLN A 19 7.91 -16.04 -27.65
CA GLN A 19 7.30 -16.14 -26.32
C GLN A 19 8.34 -16.49 -25.26
N ALA A 20 9.53 -15.89 -25.37
CA ALA A 20 10.52 -15.91 -24.30
C ALA A 20 9.99 -15.07 -23.12
N ASN A 21 9.24 -15.73 -22.25
CA ASN A 21 9.29 -15.57 -20.81
C ASN A 21 9.45 -14.12 -20.28
N GLU A 22 8.42 -13.30 -20.48
CA GLU A 22 8.11 -12.23 -19.53
C GLU A 22 6.78 -12.55 -18.84
N SER A 23 6.73 -13.68 -18.13
CA SER A 23 5.83 -13.76 -16.99
C SER A 23 6.42 -12.97 -15.82
N VAL A 24 6.66 -11.67 -16.04
CA VAL A 24 6.79 -10.72 -14.93
C VAL A 24 5.41 -10.72 -14.29
N MET A 25 5.27 -11.43 -13.18
CA MET A 25 4.08 -11.32 -12.35
C MET A 25 3.86 -9.84 -12.07
N LYS A 26 2.85 -9.22 -12.70
CA LYS A 26 2.36 -7.89 -12.35
C LYS A 26 1.83 -7.95 -10.91
N ILE A 27 2.75 -7.79 -9.96
CA ILE A 27 2.47 -7.35 -8.60
C ILE A 27 2.42 -5.81 -8.69
N SER A 28 1.52 -5.27 -9.50
CA SER A 28 1.56 -3.84 -9.82
C SER A 28 0.77 -3.06 -8.76
N PHE A 29 1.43 -2.82 -7.62
CA PHE A 29 1.18 -1.58 -6.90
C PHE A 29 1.82 -0.47 -7.73
N ASN A 30 1.01 0.40 -8.33
CA ASN A 30 1.46 1.43 -9.26
C ASN A 30 1.79 2.74 -8.51
N MET A 31 2.46 3.68 -9.18
CA MET A 31 2.71 5.01 -8.60
C MET A 31 1.42 5.78 -8.29
N GLU A 32 0.35 5.49 -9.01
CA GLU A 32 -1.00 6.01 -8.75
C GLU A 32 -1.56 5.53 -7.41
N ASP A 33 -1.52 4.22 -7.14
CA ASP A 33 -1.91 3.64 -5.84
C ASP A 33 -1.10 4.30 -4.71
N ALA A 34 0.22 4.47 -4.92
CA ALA A 34 1.09 5.12 -3.96
C ALA A 34 0.66 6.58 -3.68
N GLY A 35 0.30 7.32 -4.73
CA GLY A 35 -0.18 8.70 -4.64
C GLY A 35 -1.53 8.80 -3.90
N GLN A 36 -2.47 7.90 -4.19
CA GLN A 36 -3.78 7.83 -3.52
C GLN A 36 -3.62 7.53 -2.03
N VAL A 37 -2.82 6.52 -1.68
CA VAL A 37 -2.47 6.19 -0.29
C VAL A 37 -1.81 7.39 0.39
N PHE A 38 -0.88 8.07 -0.28
CA PHE A 38 -0.18 9.23 0.28
C PHE A 38 -1.15 10.39 0.59
N VAL A 39 -1.99 10.77 -0.38
CA VAL A 39 -2.97 11.85 -0.22
C VAL A 39 -4.01 11.51 0.85
N GLY A 40 -4.53 10.28 0.84
CA GLY A 40 -5.49 9.80 1.84
C GLY A 40 -4.89 9.73 3.23
N ALA A 41 -3.64 9.26 3.38
CA ALA A 41 -2.92 9.26 4.64
C ALA A 41 -2.72 10.70 5.16
N PHE A 42 -2.27 11.59 4.28
CA PHE A 42 -1.95 12.97 4.64
C PHE A 42 -3.18 13.73 5.12
N ALA A 43 -4.33 13.56 4.46
CA ALA A 43 -5.59 14.22 4.80
C ALA A 43 -6.00 13.99 6.26
N LEU A 44 -5.71 12.80 6.80
CA LEU A 44 -6.04 12.43 8.19
C LEU A 44 -4.84 12.65 9.12
N ALA A 45 -3.62 12.38 8.67
CA ALA A 45 -2.41 12.52 9.47
C ALA A 45 -2.18 13.96 9.94
N VAL A 46 -2.42 14.96 9.08
CA VAL A 46 -2.17 16.37 9.41
C VAL A 46 -3.03 16.88 10.56
N PRO A 47 -4.38 16.85 10.49
CA PRO A 47 -5.21 17.38 11.58
C PRO A 47 -5.00 16.61 12.88
N ILE A 48 -4.79 15.28 12.82
CA ILE A 48 -4.56 14.46 14.00
C ILE A 48 -3.19 14.76 14.62
N SER A 49 -2.15 14.97 13.80
CA SER A 49 -0.81 15.29 14.31
C SER A 49 -0.73 16.68 14.92
N PHE A 50 -1.68 17.58 14.64
CA PHE A 50 -1.78 18.89 15.29
C PHE A 50 -2.45 18.86 16.67
N SER A 51 -3.08 17.74 17.04
CA SER A 51 -3.75 17.58 18.32
C SER A 51 -2.75 17.18 19.42
N GLU A 52 -2.81 17.87 20.55
CA GLU A 52 -1.97 17.54 21.72
C GLU A 52 -2.36 16.18 22.32
N GLU A 53 -3.63 15.80 22.21
CA GLU A 53 -4.15 14.51 22.66
C GLU A 53 -3.45 13.36 21.92
N ALA A 54 -3.16 13.50 20.62
CA ALA A 54 -2.42 12.51 19.86
C ALA A 54 -0.99 12.33 20.39
N TRP A 55 -0.33 13.40 20.81
CA TRP A 55 1.03 13.34 21.36
C TRP A 55 1.05 12.73 22.75
N GLN A 56 0.12 13.15 23.63
CA GLN A 56 -0.03 12.64 24.98
C GLN A 56 -0.41 11.15 24.98
N LEU A 57 -1.28 10.74 24.05
CA LEU A 57 -1.64 9.34 23.86
C LEU A 57 -0.42 8.51 23.44
N GLY A 58 0.46 9.06 22.59
CA GLY A 58 1.74 8.43 22.23
C GLY A 58 2.72 8.28 23.40
N GLU A 59 2.72 9.19 24.38
CA GLU A 59 3.59 9.11 25.56
C GLU A 59 3.06 8.10 26.59
N THR A 60 1.76 8.19 26.88
CA THR A 60 1.12 7.51 28.01
C THR A 60 0.70 6.08 27.70
N LEU A 61 0.61 5.68 26.43
CA LEU A 61 0.15 4.33 26.09
C LEU A 61 1.14 3.25 26.56
N PRO A 62 0.66 2.22 27.29
CA PRO A 62 1.45 1.03 27.54
C PRO A 62 1.61 0.22 26.24
N PHE A 63 2.73 -0.51 26.14
CA PHE A 63 3.10 -1.24 24.93
C PHE A 63 2.07 -2.31 24.51
N ALA A 64 1.40 -2.95 25.47
CA ALA A 64 0.34 -3.92 25.18
C ALA A 64 -0.83 -3.30 24.41
N ASN A 65 -1.25 -2.08 24.78
CA ASN A 65 -2.33 -1.38 24.10
C ASN A 65 -1.91 -0.90 22.71
N LEU A 66 -0.63 -0.55 22.56
CA LEU A 66 -0.05 -0.18 21.26
C LEU A 66 -0.12 -1.36 20.28
N LEU A 67 0.26 -2.56 20.73
CA LEU A 67 0.14 -3.79 19.95
C LEU A 67 -1.32 -4.10 19.59
N MET A 68 -2.25 -3.87 20.51
CA MET A 68 -3.69 -4.01 20.22
C MET A 68 -4.15 -3.01 19.15
N LEU A 69 -3.73 -1.74 19.21
CA LEU A 69 -4.04 -0.73 18.20
C LEU A 69 -3.46 -1.09 16.82
N MET A 70 -2.20 -1.54 16.76
CA MET A 70 -1.56 -2.03 15.54
C MET A 70 -2.33 -3.20 14.92
N SER A 71 -2.70 -4.16 15.76
CA SER A 71 -3.44 -5.35 15.34
C SER A 71 -4.82 -4.97 14.80
N LEU A 72 -5.53 -4.09 15.52
CA LEU A 72 -6.85 -3.60 15.13
C LEU A 72 -6.79 -2.80 13.82
N SER A 73 -5.79 -1.93 13.68
CA SER A 73 -5.51 -1.18 12.43
C SER A 73 -5.31 -2.13 11.25
N THR A 74 -4.48 -3.16 11.42
CA THR A 74 -4.19 -4.15 10.38
C THR A 74 -5.45 -4.93 9.99
N VAL A 75 -6.28 -5.30 10.98
CA VAL A 75 -7.57 -5.97 10.74
C VAL A 75 -8.51 -5.07 9.94
N PHE A 76 -8.64 -3.79 10.29
CA PHE A 76 -9.47 -2.85 9.54
C PHE A 76 -8.99 -2.67 8.10
N LEU A 77 -7.68 -2.52 7.88
CA LEU A 77 -7.09 -2.48 6.54
C LEU A 77 -7.39 -3.77 5.76
N GLY A 78 -7.26 -4.93 6.41
CA GLY A 78 -7.58 -6.22 5.80
C GLY A 78 -9.04 -6.33 5.37
N ILE A 79 -9.97 -5.92 6.24
CA ILE A 79 -11.41 -5.93 5.94
C ILE A 79 -11.72 -4.95 4.81
N PHE A 80 -11.20 -3.72 4.86
CA PHE A 80 -11.45 -2.71 3.82
C PHE A 80 -10.85 -3.13 2.47
N ALA A 81 -9.61 -3.60 2.45
CA ALA A 81 -8.97 -4.07 1.23
C ALA A 81 -9.71 -5.29 0.65
N TYR A 82 -10.22 -6.19 1.49
CA TYR A 82 -11.02 -7.35 1.05
C TYR A 82 -12.32 -6.89 0.38
N GLN A 83 -13.04 -5.92 0.98
CA GLN A 83 -14.28 -5.38 0.41
C GLN A 83 -14.04 -4.52 -0.84
N SER A 84 -13.01 -3.67 -0.84
CA SER A 84 -12.71 -2.72 -1.90
C SER A 84 -12.15 -3.36 -3.17
N VAL A 85 -11.26 -4.35 -3.06
CA VAL A 85 -10.47 -4.81 -4.22
C VAL A 85 -10.98 -6.15 -4.76
N PHE A 86 -11.65 -6.95 -3.93
CA PHE A 86 -11.71 -8.39 -4.14
C PHE A 86 -13.11 -8.98 -4.00
N GLN A 87 -14.11 -8.33 -4.57
CA GLN A 87 -15.42 -8.94 -4.77
C GLN A 87 -15.33 -10.22 -5.65
N GLN A 88 -14.94 -11.36 -5.06
CA GLN A 88 -14.98 -12.77 -5.54
C GLN A 88 -13.70 -13.46 -6.07
N ASN A 89 -12.49 -12.86 -6.12
CA ASN A 89 -11.30 -13.52 -6.74
C ASN A 89 -9.98 -13.54 -5.92
N VAL A 90 -10.04 -13.50 -4.57
CA VAL A 90 -8.83 -13.47 -3.70
C VAL A 90 -7.93 -14.71 -3.88
N HIS A 91 -8.53 -15.86 -4.18
CA HIS A 91 -7.84 -17.15 -4.14
C HIS A 91 -6.63 -17.28 -5.07
N LYS A 92 -6.51 -16.47 -6.13
CA LYS A 92 -5.37 -16.55 -7.05
C LYS A 92 -4.22 -15.58 -6.75
N ARG A 93 -4.38 -14.60 -5.85
CA ARG A 93 -3.37 -13.51 -5.65
C ARG A 93 -3.24 -13.01 -4.19
N VAL A 94 -3.30 -13.90 -3.21
CA VAL A 94 -3.14 -13.57 -1.77
C VAL A 94 -1.84 -12.81 -1.48
N LEU A 95 -0.74 -13.15 -2.16
CA LEU A 95 0.55 -12.48 -1.97
C LEU A 95 0.52 -11.01 -2.40
N ALA A 96 -0.08 -10.70 -3.56
CA ALA A 96 -0.19 -9.32 -4.04
C ALA A 96 -1.12 -8.49 -3.15
N PHE A 97 -2.17 -9.11 -2.61
CA PHE A 97 -3.05 -8.49 -1.63
C PHE A 97 -2.32 -8.12 -0.34
N ALA A 98 -1.58 -9.06 0.24
CA ALA A 98 -0.79 -8.80 1.46
C ALA A 98 0.27 -7.72 1.23
N LEU A 99 0.98 -7.75 0.09
CA LEU A 99 1.95 -6.72 -0.26
C LEU A 99 1.31 -5.33 -0.39
N ARG A 100 0.10 -5.21 -0.96
CA ARG A 100 -0.62 -3.94 -1.03
C ARG A 100 -0.90 -3.36 0.36
N ILE A 101 -1.42 -4.20 1.29
CA ILE A 101 -1.71 -3.77 2.66
C ILE A 101 -0.43 -3.31 3.37
N ILE A 102 0.65 -4.09 3.25
CA ILE A 102 1.94 -3.76 3.86
C ILE A 102 2.49 -2.46 3.29
N LEU A 103 2.50 -2.30 1.96
CA LEU A 103 2.99 -1.08 1.31
C LEU A 103 2.14 0.15 1.68
N ALA A 104 0.81 0.02 1.68
CA ALA A 104 -0.08 1.11 2.07
C ALA A 104 0.18 1.54 3.53
N TYR A 105 0.36 0.57 4.43
CA TYR A 105 0.67 0.84 5.83
C TYR A 105 2.03 1.52 6.00
N LEU A 106 3.06 1.05 5.29
CA LEU A 106 4.41 1.64 5.33
C LEU A 106 4.43 3.07 4.79
N ILE A 107 3.75 3.33 3.66
CA ILE A 107 3.61 4.68 3.09
C ILE A 107 2.88 5.59 4.09
N THR A 108 1.80 5.11 4.70
CA THR A 108 1.06 5.87 5.72
C THR A 108 1.97 6.21 6.91
N ALA A 109 2.69 5.23 7.46
CA ALA A 109 3.60 5.46 8.59
C ALA A 109 4.70 6.45 8.23
N PHE A 110 5.21 6.38 6.99
CA PHE A 110 6.17 7.33 6.47
C PHE A 110 5.60 8.76 6.38
N VAL A 111 4.38 8.92 5.85
CA VAL A 111 3.68 10.21 5.81
C VAL A 111 3.52 10.79 7.21
N VAL A 112 3.08 9.98 8.18
CA VAL A 112 2.95 10.39 9.58
C VAL A 112 4.29 10.82 10.19
N ALA A 113 5.35 10.07 9.93
CA ALA A 113 6.69 10.41 10.40
C ALA A 113 7.17 11.75 9.81
N LEU A 114 6.93 12.00 8.52
CA LEU A 114 7.23 13.28 7.88
C LEU A 114 6.45 14.43 8.51
N VAL A 115 5.15 14.24 8.75
CA VAL A 115 4.32 15.28 9.39
C VAL A 115 4.84 15.57 10.80
N LEU A 116 5.07 14.54 11.63
CA LEU A 116 5.60 14.73 12.99
C LEU A 116 7.00 15.37 12.99
N MET A 117 7.82 15.07 11.98
CA MET A 117 9.12 15.71 11.78
C MET A 117 8.96 17.21 11.46
N CYS A 118 8.02 17.57 10.58
CA CYS A 118 7.71 18.97 10.28
C CYS A 118 7.17 19.74 11.48
N LEU A 119 6.53 19.06 12.43
CA LEU A 119 5.98 19.65 13.66
C LEU A 119 6.99 19.74 14.81
N ASP A 120 8.22 19.25 14.61
CA ASP A 120 9.22 19.10 15.68
C ASP A 120 8.69 18.28 16.88
N LYS A 121 7.80 17.31 16.60
CA LYS A 121 7.18 16.39 17.57
C LYS A 121 7.68 14.96 17.41
N LEU A 122 8.81 14.76 16.73
CA LEU A 122 9.45 13.47 16.55
C LEU A 122 10.84 13.46 17.21
N PRO A 123 10.94 13.31 18.54
CA PRO A 123 12.21 13.32 19.27
C PRO A 123 13.00 12.01 19.08
N LEU A 124 13.42 11.70 17.85
CA LEU A 124 14.13 10.45 17.50
C LEU A 124 15.44 10.27 18.26
N MET A 125 16.10 11.37 18.64
CA MET A 125 17.42 11.33 19.31
C MET A 125 17.33 11.23 20.83
N VAL A 126 16.24 11.75 21.42
CA VAL A 126 16.09 11.82 22.88
C VAL A 126 15.24 10.66 23.39
N ASP A 127 14.10 10.40 22.73
CA ASP A 127 13.21 9.30 23.07
C ASP A 127 12.64 8.62 21.80
N PRO A 128 13.40 7.66 21.24
CA PRO A 128 12.97 6.89 20.08
C PRO A 128 11.68 6.07 20.35
N ILE A 129 11.44 5.67 21.60
CA ILE A 129 10.30 4.82 21.96
C ILE A 129 9.01 5.63 21.88
N THR A 130 9.00 6.82 22.48
CA THR A 130 7.86 7.74 22.38
C THR A 130 7.60 8.15 20.93
N SER A 131 8.64 8.37 20.14
CA SER A 131 8.52 8.67 18.70
C SER A 131 7.82 7.54 17.95
N LEU A 132 8.22 6.28 18.19
CA LEU A 132 7.58 5.12 17.58
C LEU A 132 6.12 4.97 17.98
N LYS A 133 5.81 5.17 19.28
CA LYS A 133 4.43 5.11 19.78
C LYS A 133 3.54 6.17 19.10
N ARG A 134 4.01 7.41 18.97
CA ARG A 134 3.27 8.50 18.29
C ARG A 134 3.01 8.18 16.83
N ILE A 135 4.02 7.66 16.11
CA ILE A 135 3.84 7.22 14.72
C ILE A 135 2.74 6.18 14.66
N VAL A 136 2.80 5.12 15.46
CA VAL A 136 1.82 4.03 15.44
C VAL A 136 0.40 4.52 15.75
N VAL A 137 0.25 5.34 16.80
CA VAL A 137 -1.04 5.88 17.25
C VAL A 137 -1.70 6.70 16.14
N ILE A 138 -0.94 7.53 15.43
CA ILE A 138 -1.47 8.40 14.37
C ILE A 138 -1.59 7.63 13.03
N THR A 139 -0.72 6.67 12.79
CA THR A 139 -0.78 5.80 11.59
C THR A 139 -2.08 5.01 11.55
N MET A 140 -2.63 4.61 12.70
CA MET A 140 -3.90 3.89 12.76
C MET A 140 -5.05 4.65 12.05
N PRO A 141 -5.45 5.86 12.47
CA PRO A 141 -6.50 6.62 11.79
C PRO A 141 -6.06 7.16 10.42
N ALA A 142 -4.77 7.47 10.21
CA ALA A 142 -4.28 7.91 8.91
C ALA A 142 -4.37 6.81 7.84
N SER A 143 -4.10 5.56 8.20
CA SER A 143 -4.15 4.42 7.28
C SER A 143 -5.56 4.12 6.78
N MET A 144 -6.58 4.48 7.57
CA MET A 144 -7.98 4.43 7.14
C MET A 144 -8.27 5.46 6.04
N GLY A 145 -7.77 6.69 6.17
CA GLY A 145 -7.85 7.69 5.10
C GLY A 145 -7.15 7.21 3.83
N ALA A 146 -5.98 6.60 3.97
CA ALA A 146 -5.19 6.07 2.87
C ALA A 146 -5.93 4.97 2.09
N ILE A 147 -6.48 3.96 2.78
CA ILE A 147 -7.14 2.83 2.13
C ILE A 147 -8.49 3.21 1.51
N VAL A 148 -9.20 4.19 2.07
CA VAL A 148 -10.46 4.69 1.50
C VAL A 148 -10.18 5.40 0.18
N VAL A 149 -9.16 6.26 0.11
CA VAL A 149 -8.82 6.92 -1.16
C VAL A 149 -8.29 5.92 -2.19
N ASP A 150 -7.46 4.96 -1.77
CA ASP A 150 -6.99 3.84 -2.60
C ASP A 150 -8.15 2.98 -3.17
N SER A 151 -9.30 2.98 -2.51
CA SER A 151 -10.47 2.19 -2.92
C SER A 151 -11.29 2.81 -4.05
N PHE A 152 -11.26 4.14 -4.21
CA PHE A 152 -12.15 4.85 -5.14
C PHE A 152 -11.89 4.60 -6.63
N ASP A 153 -10.67 4.21 -6.98
CA ASP A 153 -10.29 3.98 -8.38
C ASP A 153 -10.55 2.54 -8.86
N LYS A 154 -11.07 1.67 -7.99
CA LYS A 154 -11.27 0.23 -8.30
C LYS A 154 -12.72 -0.15 -8.64
N GLU A 155 -13.55 0.82 -8.97
CA GLU A 155 -14.95 0.64 -9.39
C GLU A 155 -15.11 0.57 -10.92
#